data_AF-A0A957LMR0-F1
#
_entry.id   AF-A0A957LMR0-F1
#
_cell.length_a   1.000
_cell.length_b   1.000
_cell.length_c   1.000
_cell.angle_alpha   90.00
_cell.angle_beta   90.00
_cell.angle_gamma   90.00
#
_symmetry.space_group_name_H-M   'P 1'
#
loop_
_entity.id
_entity.type
_entity.pdbx_description
1 polymer ?
#
loop_
_entity_poly.entity_id
_entity_poly.type
_entity_poly.pdbx_seq_one_letter_code
_entity_poly.pdbx_strand_id
1 'polypeptide(L)'
;MIDIPGREERFQFVRTESGEQRLVVHAERRDPTPINPRIFGNFFEHLGFSAQGGILAQLLMNPSFFAQHNLPPADLAGLLENGRIAETLHRLSEEERQAFADWRPHLRVTGFGLLILDDETEHGVPLPWKATPHNAVHGNQPGRLGHSLRIGLAGGPVRLAQGIFAPHHRQKHYTGYLWVRALGAGTLRVTLRRRPGAGDAAVLAGSDLAWPADR
;
A
#
# COMPACT_ATOMS: atom_id res chain seq x y z
N MET A 1 -26.81 -37.14 -9.82
CA MET A 1 -27.56 -36.13 -10.58
C MET A 1 -28.91 -36.04 -9.92
N ILE A 2 -29.29 -34.90 -9.33
CA ILE A 2 -30.61 -34.77 -8.70
C ILE A 2 -31.60 -34.56 -9.84
N ASP A 3 -32.45 -35.55 -10.08
CA ASP A 3 -33.50 -35.48 -11.09
C ASP A 3 -34.64 -34.63 -10.53
N ILE A 4 -34.96 -33.53 -11.20
CA ILE A 4 -36.03 -32.61 -10.79
C ILE A 4 -37.20 -32.86 -11.76
N PRO A 5 -38.29 -33.50 -11.30
CA PRO A 5 -39.40 -33.88 -12.19
C PRO A 5 -40.01 -32.67 -12.91
N GLY A 6 -40.18 -32.78 -14.23
CA GLY A 6 -40.87 -31.78 -15.07
C GLY A 6 -39.97 -30.74 -15.75
N ARG A 7 -38.65 -30.86 -15.65
CA ARG A 7 -37.71 -29.95 -16.34
C ARG A 7 -37.30 -30.56 -17.69
N GLU A 8 -37.75 -29.98 -18.80
CA GLU A 8 -37.27 -30.36 -20.13
C GLU A 8 -35.74 -30.23 -20.18
N GLU A 9 -35.06 -31.26 -20.72
CA GLU A 9 -33.61 -31.24 -20.90
C GLU A 9 -33.23 -30.10 -21.85
N ARG A 10 -32.39 -29.17 -21.38
CA ARG A 10 -31.93 -27.99 -22.14
C ARG A 10 -30.54 -28.15 -22.73
N PHE A 11 -29.83 -29.16 -22.26
CA PHE A 11 -28.56 -29.56 -22.81
C PHE A 11 -28.38 -31.06 -22.61
N GLN A 12 -27.60 -31.68 -23.50
CA GLN A 12 -27.16 -33.06 -23.37
C GLN A 12 -25.64 -33.07 -23.27
N PHE A 13 -25.10 -33.72 -22.23
CA PHE A 13 -23.66 -33.91 -22.05
C PHE A 13 -23.31 -35.39 -22.11
N VAL A 14 -22.43 -35.76 -23.03
CA VAL A 14 -21.97 -37.14 -23.25
C VAL A 14 -20.46 -37.19 -23.12
N ARG A 15 -19.95 -38.03 -22.22
CA ARG A 15 -18.54 -38.44 -22.20
C ARG A 15 -18.39 -39.63 -23.13
N THR A 16 -17.44 -39.57 -24.06
CA THR A 16 -17.14 -40.69 -24.95
C THR A 16 -15.92 -41.47 -24.44
N GLU A 17 -15.82 -42.73 -24.83
CA GLU A 17 -14.71 -43.62 -24.44
C GLU A 17 -13.37 -43.24 -25.08
N SER A 18 -13.39 -42.47 -26.19
CA SER A 18 -12.19 -41.92 -26.84
C SER A 18 -11.58 -40.73 -26.10
N GLY A 19 -12.20 -40.28 -25.00
CA GLY A 19 -11.79 -39.08 -24.27
C GLY A 19 -12.36 -37.78 -24.86
N GLU A 20 -13.18 -37.85 -25.91
CA GLU A 20 -13.90 -36.70 -26.45
C GLU A 20 -15.16 -36.40 -25.61
N GLN A 21 -15.46 -35.13 -25.36
CA GLN A 21 -16.68 -34.71 -24.66
C GLN A 21 -17.60 -33.94 -25.62
N ARG A 22 -18.89 -34.31 -25.66
CA ARG A 22 -19.90 -33.64 -26.48
C ARG A 22 -20.94 -32.95 -25.59
N LEU A 23 -21.12 -31.65 -25.82
CA LEU A 23 -22.19 -30.83 -25.25
C LEU A 23 -23.12 -30.37 -26.38
N VAL A 24 -24.41 -30.71 -26.29
CA VAL A 24 -25.46 -30.22 -27.21
C VAL A 24 -26.33 -29.23 -26.44
N VAL A 25 -26.52 -28.03 -26.97
CA VAL A 25 -27.36 -26.98 -26.37
C VAL A 25 -28.60 -26.78 -27.24
N HIS A 26 -29.79 -26.87 -26.64
CA HIS A 26 -31.07 -26.67 -27.32
C HIS A 26 -31.49 -25.21 -27.26
N ALA A 27 -30.97 -24.38 -28.17
CA ALA A 27 -31.20 -22.93 -28.17
C ALA A 27 -32.67 -22.53 -28.39
N GLU A 28 -33.46 -23.41 -29.00
CA GLU A 28 -34.91 -23.28 -29.18
C GLU A 28 -35.70 -23.40 -27.86
N ARG A 29 -35.12 -24.06 -26.84
CA ARG A 29 -35.76 -24.28 -25.54
C ARG A 29 -35.42 -23.15 -24.57
N ARG A 30 -36.28 -22.15 -24.48
CA ARG A 30 -36.08 -20.99 -23.59
C ARG A 30 -36.47 -21.30 -22.14
N ASP A 31 -35.61 -20.91 -21.19
CA ASP A 31 -36.00 -20.81 -19.79
C ASP A 31 -36.56 -19.41 -19.51
N PRO A 32 -37.80 -19.26 -19.00
CA PRO A 32 -38.33 -17.96 -18.64
C PRO A 32 -37.63 -17.35 -17.40
N THR A 33 -36.85 -18.14 -16.66
CA THR A 33 -36.10 -17.68 -15.49
C THR A 33 -35.00 -16.72 -15.95
N PRO A 34 -35.05 -15.42 -15.57
CA PRO A 34 -33.99 -14.49 -15.93
C PRO A 34 -32.69 -14.90 -15.23
N ILE A 35 -31.56 -14.76 -15.92
CA ILE A 35 -30.24 -14.89 -15.29
C ILE A 35 -30.11 -13.76 -14.28
N ASN A 36 -29.98 -14.10 -13.00
CA ASN A 36 -29.85 -13.10 -11.95
C ASN A 36 -28.54 -12.31 -12.16
N PRO A 37 -28.58 -10.98 -12.39
CA PRO A 37 -27.38 -10.20 -12.67
C PRO A 37 -26.40 -10.17 -11.48
N ARG A 38 -26.86 -10.52 -10.27
CA ARG A 38 -26.03 -10.57 -9.06
C ARG A 38 -25.08 -11.76 -9.01
N ILE A 39 -25.15 -12.72 -9.94
CA ILE A 39 -24.16 -13.80 -10.02
C ILE A 39 -22.75 -13.27 -10.37
N PHE A 40 -22.65 -12.02 -10.84
CA PHE A 40 -21.40 -11.31 -11.11
C PHE A 40 -21.05 -10.29 -10.02
N GLY A 41 -21.62 -10.44 -8.82
CA GLY A 41 -21.28 -9.61 -7.67
C GLY A 41 -19.79 -9.72 -7.33
N ASN A 42 -19.20 -8.61 -6.89
CA ASN A 42 -17.84 -8.61 -6.36
C ASN A 42 -17.86 -8.74 -4.84
N PHE A 43 -16.80 -9.31 -4.28
CA PHE A 43 -16.53 -9.33 -2.85
C PHE A 43 -15.36 -8.41 -2.56
N PHE A 44 -15.48 -7.61 -1.50
CA PHE A 44 -14.42 -6.72 -1.04
C PHE A 44 -14.26 -6.88 0.47
N GLU A 45 -13.05 -7.20 0.88
CA GLU A 45 -12.64 -7.28 2.28
C GLU A 45 -11.39 -6.46 2.45
N HIS A 46 -11.19 -5.88 3.63
CA HIS A 46 -9.95 -5.21 3.98
C HIS A 46 -8.84 -6.25 4.23
N LEU A 47 -8.34 -6.84 3.15
CA LEU A 47 -7.33 -7.91 3.16
C LEU A 47 -6.16 -7.55 2.23
N GLY A 48 -4.93 -7.59 2.75
CA GLY A 48 -3.74 -7.21 1.98
C GLY A 48 -3.82 -5.77 1.44
N PHE A 49 -3.59 -5.59 0.13
CA PHE A 49 -3.62 -4.30 -0.58
C PHE A 49 -4.95 -3.98 -1.24
N SER A 50 -6.02 -4.74 -0.96
CA SER A 50 -7.33 -4.46 -1.55
C SER A 50 -7.82 -3.04 -1.21
N ALA A 51 -7.66 -2.62 0.05
CA ALA A 51 -8.00 -1.29 0.54
C ALA A 51 -6.81 -0.31 0.43
N GLN A 52 -5.91 -0.26 1.42
CA GLN A 52 -4.72 0.62 1.36
C GLN A 52 -3.73 0.09 0.32
N GLY A 53 -3.28 0.96 -0.59
CA GLY A 53 -2.47 0.57 -1.74
C GLY A 53 -3.25 -0.06 -2.90
N GLY A 54 -4.57 -0.23 -2.75
CA GLY A 54 -5.49 -0.69 -3.79
C GLY A 54 -6.51 0.37 -4.13
N ILE A 55 -7.77 0.15 -3.70
CA ILE A 55 -8.88 1.06 -4.06
C ILE A 55 -8.82 2.41 -3.33
N LEU A 56 -8.22 2.46 -2.12
CA LEU A 56 -8.03 3.72 -1.41
C LEU A 56 -6.87 4.50 -2.02
N ALA A 57 -7.15 5.72 -2.48
CA ALA A 57 -6.17 6.63 -3.08
C ALA A 57 -5.18 7.26 -2.07
N GLN A 58 -5.21 6.84 -0.80
CA GLN A 58 -4.24 7.25 0.21
C GLN A 58 -2.86 6.66 -0.13
N LEU A 59 -1.87 7.54 -0.29
CA LEU A 59 -0.49 7.15 -0.62
C LEU A 59 0.35 6.89 0.63
N LEU A 60 0.05 7.58 1.74
CA LEU A 60 0.80 7.46 2.97
C LEU A 60 0.28 6.27 3.78
N MET A 61 1.19 5.40 4.17
CA MET A 61 0.93 4.41 5.20
C MET A 61 1.01 5.06 6.58
N ASN A 62 0.14 4.61 7.49
CA ASN A 62 0.05 5.12 8.87
C ASN A 62 0.09 6.67 8.97
N PRO A 63 -0.83 7.38 8.29
CA PRO A 63 -0.83 8.84 8.25
C PRO A 63 -1.19 9.50 9.60
N SER A 64 -1.72 8.73 10.55
CA SER A 64 -2.08 9.16 11.91
C SER A 64 -1.06 8.74 12.97
N PHE A 65 0.12 8.27 12.55
CA PHE A 65 1.26 7.96 13.42
C PHE A 65 0.94 6.96 14.53
N PHE A 66 0.06 6.01 14.29
CA PHE A 66 -0.28 5.01 15.29
C PHE A 66 0.97 4.21 15.69
N ALA A 67 1.34 4.26 16.97
CA ALA A 67 2.61 3.74 17.47
C ALA A 67 2.68 2.21 17.42
N GLN A 68 1.57 1.55 17.73
CA GLN A 68 1.49 0.10 17.78
C GLN A 68 1.22 -0.47 16.39
N HIS A 69 2.19 -1.14 15.80
CA HIS A 69 2.02 -1.83 14.52
C HIS A 69 1.47 -3.26 14.67
N ASN A 70 1.41 -3.82 15.88
CA ASN A 70 0.89 -5.17 16.17
C ASN A 70 1.51 -6.29 15.30
N LEU A 71 2.73 -6.08 14.82
CA LEU A 71 3.46 -7.09 14.03
C LEU A 71 4.30 -7.96 14.98
N PRO A 72 4.21 -9.29 14.89
CA PRO A 72 5.20 -10.17 15.50
C PRO A 72 6.62 -9.82 15.02
N PRO A 73 7.66 -9.97 15.87
CA PRO A 73 9.03 -9.62 15.50
C PRO A 73 9.53 -10.30 14.21
N ALA A 74 9.16 -11.57 13.99
CA ALA A 74 9.53 -12.32 12.79
C ALA A 74 8.90 -11.73 11.51
N ASP A 75 7.66 -11.26 11.60
CA ASP A 75 6.97 -10.65 10.47
C ASP A 75 7.55 -9.28 10.17
N LEU A 76 7.84 -8.47 11.19
CA LEU A 76 8.53 -7.19 11.03
C LEU A 76 9.89 -7.37 10.32
N ALA A 77 10.70 -8.31 10.78
CA ALA A 77 11.99 -8.62 10.16
C ALA A 77 11.84 -9.02 8.68
N GLY A 78 10.84 -9.84 8.36
CA GLY A 78 10.53 -10.22 6.98
C GLY A 78 10.12 -9.04 6.10
N LEU A 79 9.29 -8.13 6.61
CA LEU A 79 8.86 -6.94 5.87
C LEU A 79 10.01 -5.95 5.62
N LEU A 80 10.90 -5.78 6.60
CA LEU A 80 12.12 -4.97 6.46
C LEU A 80 13.06 -5.55 5.41
N GLU A 81 13.29 -6.86 5.45
CA GLU A 81 14.12 -7.53 4.45
C GLU A 81 13.52 -7.44 3.05
N ASN A 82 12.19 -7.62 2.91
CA ASN A 82 11.51 -7.42 1.64
C ASN A 82 11.72 -5.99 1.12
N GLY A 83 11.62 -4.98 1.99
CA GLY A 83 11.87 -3.59 1.65
C GLY A 83 13.29 -3.35 1.14
N ARG A 84 14.29 -3.92 1.82
CA ARG A 84 15.71 -3.85 1.42
C ARG A 84 15.93 -4.49 0.04
N ILE A 85 15.32 -5.64 -0.22
CA ILE A 85 15.41 -6.32 -1.52
C ILE A 85 14.74 -5.48 -2.61
N ALA A 86 13.54 -4.96 -2.36
CA ALA A 86 12.81 -4.12 -3.33
C ALA A 86 13.59 -2.84 -3.69
N GLU A 87 14.24 -2.20 -2.71
CA GLU A 87 15.14 -1.08 -2.98
C GLU A 87 16.33 -1.48 -3.85
N THR A 88 16.90 -2.65 -3.59
CA THR A 88 18.04 -3.18 -4.35
C THR A 88 17.64 -3.43 -5.80
N LEU A 89 16.52 -4.12 -6.03
CA LEU A 89 16.01 -4.45 -7.38
C LEU A 89 15.86 -3.22 -8.27
N HIS A 90 15.40 -2.10 -7.73
CA HIS A 90 15.23 -0.86 -8.49
C HIS A 90 16.55 -0.28 -9.02
N ARG A 91 17.69 -0.64 -8.41
CA ARG A 91 19.03 -0.15 -8.76
C ARG A 91 19.78 -1.11 -9.68
N LEU A 92 19.34 -2.36 -9.79
CA LEU A 92 19.97 -3.38 -10.62
C LEU A 92 19.65 -3.19 -12.11
N SER A 93 20.59 -3.60 -12.95
CA SER A 93 20.39 -3.84 -14.38
C SER A 93 19.39 -4.98 -14.62
N GLU A 94 18.95 -5.16 -15.87
CA GLU A 94 18.01 -6.22 -16.23
C GLU A 94 18.63 -7.61 -16.04
N GLU A 95 19.91 -7.76 -16.38
CA GLU A 95 20.66 -9.01 -16.22
C GLU A 95 20.83 -9.38 -14.74
N GLU A 96 21.18 -8.42 -13.89
CA GLU A 96 21.33 -8.64 -12.45
C GLU A 96 19.99 -8.98 -11.77
N ARG A 97 18.87 -8.44 -12.27
CA ARG A 97 17.53 -8.77 -11.77
C ARG A 97 17.15 -10.22 -12.02
N GLN A 98 17.78 -10.90 -12.99
CA GLN A 98 17.50 -12.31 -13.26
C GLN A 98 17.80 -13.20 -12.04
N ALA A 99 18.76 -12.82 -11.20
CA ALA A 99 19.05 -13.51 -9.93
C ALA A 99 17.87 -13.49 -8.93
N PHE A 100 16.89 -12.61 -9.15
CA PHE A 100 15.69 -12.44 -8.33
C PHE A 100 14.41 -12.81 -9.09
N ALA A 101 14.50 -13.52 -10.23
CA ALA A 101 13.35 -13.85 -11.07
C ALA A 101 12.23 -14.57 -10.29
N ASP A 102 12.60 -15.41 -9.32
CA ASP A 102 11.69 -16.16 -8.46
C ASP A 102 11.45 -15.53 -7.09
N TRP A 103 12.12 -14.40 -6.78
CA TRP A 103 11.90 -13.72 -5.51
C TRP A 103 10.47 -13.18 -5.43
N ARG A 104 9.78 -13.51 -4.35
CA ARG A 104 8.48 -12.94 -4.00
C ARG A 104 8.54 -12.55 -2.53
N PRO A 105 7.96 -11.40 -2.13
CA PRO A 105 7.90 -11.03 -0.72
C PRO A 105 7.15 -12.13 0.06
N HIS A 106 7.75 -12.62 1.14
CA HIS A 106 7.14 -13.67 1.95
C HIS A 106 5.89 -13.12 2.67
N LEU A 107 4.73 -13.72 2.35
CA LEU A 107 3.42 -13.32 2.87
C LEU A 107 3.14 -14.05 4.18
N ARG A 108 3.24 -13.33 5.31
CA ARG A 108 2.66 -13.79 6.59
C ARG A 108 1.71 -12.79 7.23
N VAL A 109 1.50 -11.63 6.61
CA VAL A 109 0.70 -10.55 7.21
C VAL A 109 -0.36 -10.03 6.25
N THR A 110 -1.52 -9.71 6.82
CA THR A 110 -2.59 -8.94 6.20
C THR A 110 -2.61 -7.56 6.86
N GLY A 111 -2.68 -6.48 6.07
CA GLY A 111 -2.85 -5.11 6.58
C GLY A 111 -1.59 -4.22 6.66
N PHE A 112 -0.38 -4.78 6.59
CA PHE A 112 0.85 -4.00 6.33
C PHE A 112 1.36 -4.20 4.91
N GLY A 113 2.05 -3.18 4.39
CA GLY A 113 2.88 -3.18 3.18
C GLY A 113 3.60 -4.52 2.97
N LEU A 114 3.73 -5.04 1.73
CA LEU A 114 4.64 -6.17 1.46
C LEU A 114 6.09 -5.82 1.82
N LEU A 115 6.35 -4.52 1.96
CA LEU A 115 7.63 -3.87 2.09
C LEU A 115 7.53 -2.82 3.21
N ILE A 116 8.46 -2.84 4.15
CA ILE A 116 8.76 -1.68 4.99
C ILE A 116 10.10 -1.14 4.50
N LEU A 117 10.06 0.08 3.96
CA LEU A 117 11.25 0.69 3.37
C LEU A 117 12.02 1.56 4.37
N ASP A 118 11.34 2.00 5.44
CA ASP A 118 11.82 2.97 6.41
C ASP A 118 11.41 2.52 7.80
N ASP A 119 12.38 2.43 8.72
CA ASP A 119 12.17 2.05 10.11
C ASP A 119 13.06 2.90 11.02
N GLU A 120 12.41 3.51 12.00
CA GLU A 120 13.02 4.35 13.03
C GLU A 120 12.29 4.10 14.38
N THR A 121 11.71 2.90 14.53
CA THR A 121 10.93 2.51 15.72
C THR A 121 11.76 2.45 16.99
N GLU A 122 13.07 2.19 16.89
CA GLU A 122 14.02 2.29 18.01
C GLU A 122 14.01 3.67 18.67
N HIS A 123 13.71 4.73 17.91
CA HIS A 123 13.61 6.11 18.39
C HIS A 123 12.16 6.56 18.62
N GLY A 124 11.21 5.61 18.60
CA GLY A 124 9.79 5.86 18.86
C GLY A 124 9.03 6.49 17.68
N VAL A 125 9.62 6.52 16.48
CA VAL A 125 8.93 6.93 15.25
C VAL A 125 8.15 5.73 14.70
N PRO A 126 6.84 5.84 14.43
CA PRO A 126 6.03 4.70 14.04
C PRO A 126 6.29 4.29 12.59
N LEU A 127 6.17 2.99 12.30
CA LEU A 127 6.30 2.47 10.95
C LEU A 127 5.26 3.07 9.98
N PRO A 128 5.60 3.24 8.69
CA PRO A 128 6.91 3.11 8.07
C PRO A 128 7.58 4.49 7.90
N TRP A 129 7.63 5.30 8.95
CA TRP A 129 8.24 6.63 8.90
C TRP A 129 9.69 6.60 9.39
N LYS A 130 10.52 7.46 8.79
CA LYS A 130 11.92 7.67 9.15
C LYS A 130 12.23 9.14 9.42
N ALA A 131 13.07 9.37 10.42
CA ALA A 131 13.59 10.69 10.76
C ALA A 131 15.02 10.89 10.24
N THR A 132 15.38 12.13 9.94
CA THR A 132 16.78 12.51 9.66
C THR A 132 17.05 13.92 10.18
N PRO A 133 18.06 14.14 11.05
CA PRO A 133 18.94 13.12 11.62
C PRO A 133 18.18 12.13 12.51
N HIS A 134 18.79 10.96 12.73
CA HIS A 134 18.25 9.94 13.63
C HIS A 134 18.00 10.54 15.02
N ASN A 135 16.97 10.05 15.72
CA ASN A 135 16.57 10.54 17.05
C ASN A 135 16.10 12.02 17.13
N ALA A 136 15.96 12.74 16.02
CA ALA A 136 15.44 14.12 16.03
C ALA A 136 13.91 14.23 16.17
N VAL A 137 13.21 13.10 16.11
CA VAL A 137 11.76 13.00 16.19
C VAL A 137 11.39 11.98 17.25
N HIS A 138 10.42 12.33 18.09
CA HIS A 138 9.86 11.44 19.10
C HIS A 138 8.37 11.24 18.87
N GLY A 139 7.92 10.00 18.78
CA GLY A 139 6.51 9.68 18.59
C GLY A 139 5.77 9.36 19.88
N ASN A 140 4.65 8.65 19.71
CA ASN A 140 3.74 8.24 20.78
C ASN A 140 3.24 9.41 21.68
N GLN A 141 3.19 10.62 21.13
CA GLN A 141 2.65 11.78 21.82
C GLN A 141 1.14 11.87 21.61
N PRO A 142 0.36 12.46 22.52
CA PRO A 142 -1.06 12.70 22.28
C PRO A 142 -1.28 13.54 21.00
N GLY A 143 -2.18 13.08 20.13
CA GLY A 143 -2.59 13.78 18.92
C GLY A 143 -4.10 13.95 18.85
N ARG A 144 -4.59 14.64 17.80
CA ARG A 144 -6.03 14.94 17.65
C ARG A 144 -6.87 13.74 17.21
N LEU A 145 -6.36 12.95 16.26
CA LEU A 145 -7.05 11.78 15.66
C LEU A 145 -6.30 10.46 15.89
N GLY A 146 -5.14 10.53 16.53
CA GLY A 146 -4.18 9.44 16.71
C GLY A 146 -3.02 9.93 17.58
N HIS A 147 -1.83 9.38 17.39
CA HIS A 147 -0.64 9.96 18.04
C HIS A 147 -0.11 11.14 17.22
N SER A 148 0.79 11.89 17.83
CA SER A 148 1.56 12.94 17.18
C SER A 148 3.06 12.66 17.26
N LEU A 149 3.80 13.35 16.40
CA LEU A 149 5.25 13.36 16.39
C LEU A 149 5.73 14.72 16.89
N ARG A 150 6.70 14.71 17.79
CA ARG A 150 7.41 15.90 18.24
C ARG A 150 8.74 15.98 17.51
N ILE A 151 8.96 17.08 16.81
CA ILE A 151 10.16 17.33 16.00
C ILE A 151 11.01 18.37 16.74
N GLY A 152 12.27 18.02 17.05
CA GLY A 152 13.23 18.93 17.68
C GLY A 152 14.27 19.39 16.67
N LEU A 153 14.30 20.68 16.33
CA LEU A 153 15.17 21.18 15.26
C LEU A 153 16.67 21.21 15.63
N ALA A 154 17.03 21.28 16.91
CA ALA A 154 18.42 21.28 17.39
C ALA A 154 19.41 22.18 16.59
N GLY A 155 18.91 23.29 16.01
CA GLY A 155 19.69 24.22 15.18
C GLY A 155 19.83 23.86 13.69
N GLY A 156 19.17 22.80 13.20
CA GLY A 156 19.22 22.37 11.80
C GLY A 156 17.90 21.83 11.25
N PRO A 157 17.85 21.50 9.95
CA PRO A 157 16.65 20.93 9.34
C PRO A 157 16.45 19.48 9.78
N VAL A 158 15.23 19.15 10.23
CA VAL A 158 14.80 17.77 10.47
C VAL A 158 13.84 17.35 9.37
N ARG A 159 14.02 16.12 8.90
CA ARG A 159 13.19 15.52 7.85
C ARG A 159 12.45 14.33 8.42
N LEU A 160 11.17 14.24 8.08
CA LEU A 160 10.34 13.07 8.28
C LEU A 160 9.90 12.57 6.90
N ALA A 161 10.14 11.30 6.61
CA ALA A 161 9.86 10.72 5.29
C ALA A 161 9.33 9.29 5.40
N GLN A 162 8.63 8.85 4.36
CA GLN A 162 8.30 7.44 4.12
C GLN A 162 8.38 7.15 2.63
N GLY A 163 8.66 5.90 2.28
CA GLY A 163 8.55 5.42 0.92
C GLY A 163 7.11 5.25 0.46
N ILE A 164 6.83 5.71 -0.76
CA ILE A 164 5.54 5.50 -1.41
C ILE A 164 5.74 5.02 -2.84
N PHE A 165 4.73 4.32 -3.37
CA PHE A 165 4.63 3.97 -4.78
C PHE A 165 3.60 4.87 -5.45
N ALA A 166 4.03 6.05 -5.91
CA ALA A 166 3.14 7.00 -6.54
C ALA A 166 2.75 6.56 -7.97
N PRO A 167 1.46 6.64 -8.36
CA PRO A 167 0.98 6.27 -9.69
C PRO A 167 1.32 7.36 -10.75
N HIS A 168 2.60 7.70 -10.85
CA HIS A 168 3.16 8.83 -11.60
C HIS A 168 2.85 8.80 -13.11
N HIS A 169 2.51 7.63 -13.67
CA HIS A 169 2.15 7.49 -15.09
C HIS A 169 0.71 7.93 -15.38
N ARG A 170 -0.19 7.97 -14.39
CA ARG A 170 -1.61 8.37 -14.54
C ARG A 170 -1.98 9.63 -13.78
N GLN A 171 -1.32 9.86 -12.64
CA GLN A 171 -1.61 11.00 -11.78
C GLN A 171 -0.34 11.83 -11.57
N LYS A 172 -0.47 13.14 -11.76
CA LYS A 172 0.62 14.12 -11.57
C LYS A 172 0.30 15.16 -10.50
N HIS A 173 -0.95 15.26 -10.08
CA HIS A 173 -1.40 16.20 -9.07
C HIS A 173 -1.74 15.45 -7.78
N TYR A 174 -1.18 15.91 -6.66
CA TYR A 174 -1.39 15.33 -5.36
C TYR A 174 -1.88 16.40 -4.39
N THR A 175 -2.81 16.03 -3.53
CA THR A 175 -3.31 16.89 -2.46
C THR A 175 -3.07 16.19 -1.15
N GLY A 176 -2.53 16.94 -0.18
CA GLY A 176 -2.22 16.45 1.15
C GLY A 176 -2.68 17.44 2.20
N TYR A 177 -2.99 16.92 3.38
CA TYR A 177 -3.37 17.70 4.54
C TYR A 177 -2.45 17.31 5.69
N LEU A 178 -2.03 18.30 6.45
CA LEU A 178 -1.19 18.11 7.63
C LEU A 178 -1.67 19.02 8.74
N TRP A 179 -1.56 18.52 9.97
CA TRP A 179 -1.86 19.27 11.18
C TRP A 179 -0.55 19.48 11.93
N VAL A 180 -0.17 20.75 12.08
CA VAL A 180 1.06 21.14 12.77
C VAL A 180 0.70 22.10 13.89
N ARG A 181 1.31 21.86 15.04
CA ARG A 181 1.41 22.82 16.13
C ARG A 181 2.91 23.10 16.33
N ALA A 182 3.28 24.37 16.31
CA ALA A 182 4.65 24.81 16.48
C ALA A 182 4.71 25.89 17.56
N LEU A 183 5.92 26.12 18.08
CA LEU A 183 6.25 27.28 18.91
C LEU A 183 7.05 28.24 18.04
N GLY A 184 6.59 29.49 17.88
CA GLY A 184 7.22 30.49 17.02
C GLY A 184 6.97 30.29 15.52
N ALA A 185 7.56 31.15 14.70
CA ALA A 185 7.41 31.12 13.23
C ALA A 185 8.42 30.17 12.58
N GLY A 186 8.03 29.61 11.44
CA GLY A 186 8.93 28.79 10.63
C GLY A 186 8.30 28.36 9.31
N THR A 187 9.03 27.53 8.58
CA THR A 187 8.60 27.00 7.28
C THR A 187 8.69 25.48 7.28
N LEU A 188 7.60 24.84 6.88
CA LEU A 188 7.54 23.41 6.57
C LEU A 188 7.66 23.24 5.06
N ARG A 189 8.63 22.45 4.62
CA ARG A 189 8.76 22.04 3.22
C ARG A 189 8.27 20.61 3.04
N VAL A 190 7.23 20.41 2.25
CA VAL A 190 6.74 19.09 1.86
C VAL A 190 7.24 18.80 0.45
N THR A 191 7.86 17.64 0.23
CA THR A 191 8.39 17.26 -1.09
C THR A 191 8.09 15.81 -1.43
N LEU A 192 7.80 15.56 -2.71
CA LEU A 192 7.89 14.24 -3.33
C LEU A 192 9.27 14.12 -3.96
N ARG A 193 9.99 13.05 -3.66
CA ARG A 193 11.39 12.86 -4.06
C ARG A 193 11.61 11.47 -4.62
N ARG A 194 12.54 11.35 -5.58
CA ARG A 194 13.09 10.04 -5.97
C ARG A 194 13.89 9.46 -4.81
N ARG A 195 13.64 8.18 -4.50
CA ARG A 195 14.25 7.46 -3.37
C ARG A 195 15.77 7.25 -3.53
N PRO A 196 16.33 7.04 -4.73
CA PRO A 196 17.76 7.23 -4.96
C PRO A 196 18.01 8.65 -5.48
N GLY A 197 18.39 9.57 -4.58
CA GLY A 197 18.66 10.94 -4.97
C GLY A 197 18.97 11.84 -3.78
N ALA A 198 20.25 11.98 -3.47
CA ALA A 198 20.70 13.10 -2.64
C ALA A 198 20.68 14.39 -3.50
N GLY A 199 20.31 15.52 -2.89
CA GLY A 199 20.30 16.84 -3.54
C GLY A 199 18.96 17.27 -4.14
N ASP A 200 18.92 18.49 -4.68
CA ASP A 200 17.68 19.12 -5.16
C ASP A 200 17.15 18.52 -6.47
N ALA A 201 18.03 17.93 -7.30
CA ALA A 201 17.65 17.24 -8.53
C ALA A 201 16.75 16.01 -8.32
N ALA A 202 16.64 15.53 -7.08
CA ALA A 202 15.77 14.41 -6.71
C ALA A 202 14.32 14.85 -6.40
N VAL A 203 14.06 16.15 -6.26
CA VAL A 203 12.73 16.69 -5.95
C VAL A 203 11.87 16.65 -7.21
N LEU A 204 10.75 15.93 -7.12
CA LEU A 204 9.76 15.80 -8.21
C LEU A 204 8.65 16.85 -8.09
N ALA A 205 8.26 17.17 -6.85
CA ALA A 205 7.29 18.21 -6.53
C ALA A 205 7.55 18.71 -5.10
N GLY A 206 7.18 19.94 -4.81
CA GLY A 206 7.32 20.51 -3.48
C GLY A 206 6.37 21.66 -3.21
N SER A 207 6.10 21.89 -1.94
CA SER A 207 5.36 23.05 -1.45
C SER A 207 5.98 23.52 -0.14
N ASP A 208 6.12 24.83 -0.01
CA ASP A 208 6.53 25.48 1.23
C ASP A 208 5.28 26.02 1.94
N LEU A 209 5.20 25.75 3.23
CA LEU A 209 4.10 26.12 4.10
C LEU A 209 4.67 26.88 5.27
N ALA A 210 4.48 28.20 5.28
CA ALA A 210 4.77 29.00 6.46
C ALA A 210 3.72 28.71 7.54
N TRP A 211 4.16 28.49 8.78
CA TRP A 211 3.25 28.55 9.92
C TRP A 211 3.49 29.86 10.67
N PRO A 212 2.42 30.58 11.08
CA PRO A 212 2.56 31.84 11.78
C PRO A 212 3.21 31.61 13.16
N ALA A 213 4.05 32.56 13.60
CA ALA A 213 4.34 32.69 15.03
C ALA A 213 3.01 33.04 15.70
N ASP A 214 2.49 32.10 16.49
CA ASP A 214 1.36 32.18 17.41
C ASP A 214 0.16 33.08 17.01
N ARG A 215 -1.01 32.46 16.89
CA ARG A 215 -2.28 33.16 17.22
C ARG A 215 -2.55 32.98 18.71
#